data_AF-A0A921ZTF4-F1
#
_entry.id   AF-A0A921ZTF4-F1
#
_cell.length_a   1.000
_cell.length_b   1.000
_cell.length_c   1.000
_cell.angle_alpha   90.00
_cell.angle_beta   90.00
_cell.angle_gamma   90.00
#
_symmetry.space_group_name_H-M   'P 1'
#
loop_
_entity.id
_entity.type
_entity.pdbx_description
1 polymer ?
#
loop_
_entity_poly.entity_id
_entity_poly.type
_entity_poly.pdbx_seq_one_letter_code
_entity_poly.pdbx_strand_id
1 'polypeptide(L)'
;MYGVAATPLKEPPLQGQTVVGKFSDGLHYRALCRRTNIKQNKYQLEYIEYGNIEVSKLEMLYPCPQEYDVGQVPTVVSVVTLDVGAELTAAALEYLEQLKEQEMMLTLPDGAKTAPSGSAAILTVMKTNENMQKKLVELSTPDWKKIEERGGDVVESQCLMYSDMECLQLPSTGGMLQVLDVSLLADGSVSACQEGLAHAQYVFTHLASMMAEYCNSELGRQPYLPKVEELCIAKCPPNSKWFRAVFLEQLDGPGGGKARILYVDTGYLGVVPVELLRKMLPEFVKGLPALACHLEIKDFPSRPTPDMLAKARQHMRVDEQGRGQLRVTKCTKLDDGMYSVEAKELIQAMMGWE
;
A
#
# COMPACT_ATOMS: atom_id res chain seq x y z
N MET A 1 31.12 6.30 -31.44
CA MET A 1 31.97 5.13 -31.08
C MET A 1 33.25 5.50 -30.29
N TYR A 2 33.36 6.71 -29.72
CA TYR A 2 34.58 7.16 -29.05
C TYR A 2 34.95 6.36 -27.78
N GLY A 3 33.96 5.99 -26.95
CA GLY A 3 34.21 5.28 -25.69
C GLY A 3 34.82 3.87 -25.82
N VAL A 4 34.75 3.24 -27.00
CA VAL A 4 35.28 1.87 -27.21
C VAL A 4 36.80 1.86 -27.39
N ALA A 5 37.39 2.96 -27.85
CA ALA A 5 38.84 3.09 -28.07
C ALA A 5 39.56 3.89 -26.97
N ALA A 6 38.81 4.58 -26.11
CA ALA A 6 39.37 5.42 -25.04
C ALA A 6 39.73 4.58 -23.81
N THR A 7 40.78 4.99 -23.08
CA THR A 7 41.07 4.44 -21.76
C THR A 7 40.20 5.12 -20.70
N PRO A 8 39.77 4.41 -19.64
CA PRO A 8 39.05 5.04 -18.53
C PRO A 8 39.83 6.19 -17.87
N LEU A 9 39.11 7.08 -17.20
CA LEU A 9 39.67 8.16 -16.40
C LEU A 9 40.57 7.60 -15.30
N LYS A 10 41.72 8.24 -15.11
CA LYS A 10 42.66 7.92 -14.02
C LYS A 10 42.34 8.71 -12.75
N GLU A 11 41.82 9.92 -12.93
CA GLU A 11 41.45 10.82 -11.86
C GLU A 11 39.93 10.95 -11.78
N PRO A 12 39.36 11.05 -10.57
CA PRO A 12 37.94 11.33 -10.38
C PRO A 12 37.50 12.57 -11.16
N PRO A 13 36.37 12.54 -11.90
CA PRO A 13 35.84 13.74 -12.53
C PRO A 13 35.37 14.75 -11.48
N LEU A 14 35.33 16.02 -11.86
CA LEU A 14 34.76 17.09 -11.05
C LEU A 14 33.22 17.12 -11.17
N GLN A 15 32.57 17.67 -10.15
CA GLN A 15 31.14 18.00 -10.24
C GLN A 15 30.92 19.03 -11.36
N GLY A 16 29.96 18.75 -12.25
CA GLY A 16 29.67 19.55 -13.44
C GLY A 16 30.53 19.22 -14.66
N GLN A 17 31.50 18.29 -14.55
CA GLN A 17 32.31 17.89 -15.69
C GLN A 17 31.53 16.95 -16.63
N THR A 18 31.62 17.20 -17.94
CA THR A 18 31.15 16.26 -18.97
C THR A 18 32.12 15.09 -19.08
N VAL A 19 31.60 13.88 -18.98
CA VAL A 19 32.34 12.62 -19.15
C VAL A 19 31.62 11.74 -20.17
N VAL A 20 32.27 10.68 -20.62
CA VAL A 20 31.62 9.59 -21.35
C VAL A 20 31.45 8.43 -20.37
N GLY A 21 30.22 8.03 -20.09
CA GLY A 21 29.90 6.92 -19.20
C GLY A 21 29.49 5.69 -19.98
N LYS A 22 29.97 4.51 -19.57
CA LYS A 22 29.46 3.23 -20.06
C LYS A 22 28.18 2.86 -19.28
N PHE A 23 27.07 2.77 -20.00
CA PHE A 23 25.76 2.45 -19.44
C PHE A 23 25.54 0.94 -19.32
N SER A 24 24.45 0.56 -18.66
CA SER A 24 24.08 -0.84 -18.40
C SER A 24 23.83 -1.68 -19.66
N ASP A 25 23.49 -1.04 -20.79
CA ASP A 25 23.39 -1.67 -22.12
C ASP A 25 24.75 -1.95 -22.78
N GLY A 26 25.85 -1.56 -22.13
CA GLY A 26 27.22 -1.74 -22.61
C GLY A 26 27.70 -0.65 -23.58
N LEU A 27 26.84 0.31 -23.94
CA LEU A 27 27.16 1.43 -24.82
C LEU A 27 27.69 2.63 -24.02
N HIS A 28 28.25 3.60 -24.74
CA HIS A 28 28.91 4.77 -24.15
C HIS A 28 28.18 6.05 -24.56
N TYR A 29 27.83 6.85 -23.57
CA TYR A 29 27.02 8.06 -23.75
C TYR A 29 27.65 9.25 -23.03
N ARG A 30 27.31 10.46 -23.47
CA ARG A 30 27.75 11.67 -22.76
C ARG A 30 26.96 11.77 -21.46
N ALA A 31 27.65 12.16 -20.41
CA ALA A 31 27.04 12.33 -19.11
C ALA A 31 27.64 13.51 -18.37
N LEU A 32 26.81 14.18 -17.58
CA LEU A 32 27.24 15.19 -16.64
C LEU A 32 27.49 14.54 -15.27
N CYS A 33 28.69 14.73 -14.71
CA CYS A 33 28.97 14.25 -13.36
C CYS A 33 28.29 15.16 -12.32
N ARG A 34 27.20 14.69 -11.71
CA ARG A 34 26.40 15.49 -10.77
C ARG A 34 26.95 15.49 -9.35
N ARG A 35 27.47 14.36 -8.90
CA ARG A 35 28.01 14.15 -7.54
C ARG A 35 29.13 13.13 -7.57
N THR A 36 30.10 13.31 -6.68
CA THR A 36 31.25 12.43 -6.54
C THR A 36 31.33 11.91 -5.11
N ASN A 37 31.56 10.61 -4.95
CA ASN A 37 31.94 9.99 -3.69
C ASN A 37 33.18 9.13 -3.94
N ILE A 38 34.33 9.83 -3.93
CA ILE A 38 35.63 9.27 -4.28
C ILE A 38 35.99 8.09 -3.36
N LYS A 39 35.72 8.20 -2.06
CA LYS A 39 36.03 7.16 -1.06
C LYS A 39 35.33 5.84 -1.35
N GLN A 40 34.12 5.87 -1.91
CA GLN A 40 33.34 4.67 -2.23
C GLN A 40 33.42 4.27 -3.71
N ASN A 41 34.22 4.97 -4.52
CA ASN A 41 34.25 4.80 -5.98
C ASN A 41 32.84 4.88 -6.61
N LYS A 42 32.08 5.92 -6.24
CA LYS A 42 30.71 6.15 -6.75
C LYS A 42 30.57 7.54 -7.34
N TYR A 43 30.03 7.61 -8.56
CA TYR A 43 29.83 8.85 -9.30
C TYR A 43 28.42 8.87 -9.85
N GLN A 44 27.64 9.88 -9.49
CA GLN A 44 26.28 10.04 -10.02
C GLN A 44 26.35 10.75 -11.37
N LEU A 45 25.94 10.06 -12.41
CA LEU A 45 25.92 10.53 -13.79
C LEU A 45 24.50 10.86 -14.22
N GLU A 46 24.33 11.96 -14.94
CA GLU A 46 23.11 12.25 -15.71
C GLU A 46 23.45 12.15 -17.20
N TYR A 47 22.85 11.19 -17.90
CA TYR A 47 23.08 10.96 -19.32
C TYR A 47 22.32 11.98 -20.16
N ILE A 48 23.04 12.95 -20.73
CA ILE A 48 22.47 14.20 -21.23
C ILE A 48 21.67 14.07 -22.53
N GLU A 49 21.70 12.91 -23.19
CA GLU A 49 20.80 12.61 -24.32
C GLU A 49 19.45 12.00 -23.90
N TYR A 50 19.34 11.48 -22.67
CA TYR A 50 18.20 10.67 -22.24
C TYR A 50 17.60 11.12 -20.91
N GLY A 51 18.33 11.85 -20.08
CA GLY A 51 17.93 12.28 -18.74
C GLY A 51 18.08 11.20 -17.66
N ASN A 52 18.51 9.99 -18.03
CA ASN A 52 18.71 8.89 -17.09
C ASN A 52 19.79 9.26 -16.05
N ILE A 53 19.55 8.90 -14.78
CA ILE A 53 20.51 9.09 -13.69
C ILE A 53 20.95 7.73 -13.16
N GLU A 54 22.25 7.47 -13.17
CA GLU A 54 22.84 6.26 -12.60
C GLU A 54 24.03 6.56 -11.69
N VAL A 55 24.32 5.63 -10.79
CA VAL A 55 25.58 5.63 -10.04
C VAL A 55 26.55 4.68 -10.75
N SER A 56 27.64 5.24 -11.26
CA SER A 56 28.72 4.51 -11.93
C SER A 56 30.02 4.53 -11.10
N LYS A 57 31.04 3.82 -11.58
CA LYS A 57 32.36 3.70 -10.97
C LYS A 57 33.43 4.30 -11.88
N LEU A 58 34.59 4.70 -11.34
CA LEU A 58 35.63 5.39 -12.10
C LEU A 58 36.09 4.63 -13.35
N GLU A 59 36.22 3.31 -13.25
CA GLU A 59 36.64 2.42 -14.34
C GLU A 59 35.65 2.36 -15.51
N MET A 60 34.43 2.87 -15.33
CA MET A 60 33.38 2.95 -16.35
C MET A 60 33.23 4.37 -16.93
N LEU A 61 34.10 5.31 -16.51
CA LEU A 61 34.10 6.70 -16.96
C LEU A 61 35.29 6.96 -17.87
N TYR A 62 35.05 7.71 -18.93
CA TYR A 62 36.02 8.02 -19.96
C TYR A 62 36.06 9.54 -20.18
N PRO A 63 37.21 10.10 -20.58
CA PRO A 63 37.29 11.53 -20.90
C PRO A 63 36.34 11.88 -22.03
N CYS A 64 35.57 12.96 -21.86
CA CYS A 64 34.78 13.53 -22.95
C CYS A 64 35.70 14.38 -23.84
N PRO A 65 35.74 14.15 -25.17
CA PRO A 65 36.39 15.07 -26.10
C PRO A 65 35.81 16.48 -25.99
N GLN A 66 36.65 17.48 -26.20
CA GLN A 66 36.27 18.89 -26.04
C GLN A 66 35.15 19.28 -27.02
N GLU A 67 35.19 18.75 -28.24
CA GLU A 67 34.16 18.95 -29.27
C GLU A 67 32.79 18.37 -28.90
N TYR A 68 32.73 17.47 -27.91
CA TYR A 68 31.50 16.87 -27.40
C TYR A 68 31.12 17.36 -26.01
N ASP A 69 31.88 18.27 -25.42
CA ASP A 69 31.55 18.86 -24.13
C ASP A 69 30.18 19.58 -24.20
N VAL A 70 29.43 19.59 -23.10
CA VAL A 70 28.10 20.20 -23.04
C VAL A 70 28.12 21.70 -23.37
N GLY A 71 29.25 22.40 -23.14
CA GLY A 71 29.43 23.79 -23.52
C GLY A 71 29.62 24.00 -25.03
N GLN A 72 30.00 22.97 -25.78
CA GLN A 72 30.12 23.00 -27.26
C GLN A 72 28.88 22.43 -27.94
N VAL A 73 28.37 21.31 -27.42
CA VAL A 73 27.18 20.62 -27.94
C VAL A 73 26.17 20.53 -26.79
N PRO A 74 25.20 21.46 -26.72
CA PRO A 74 24.21 21.52 -25.66
C PRO A 74 23.43 20.22 -25.49
N THR A 75 22.94 20.01 -24.28
CA THR A 75 21.93 18.98 -24.02
C THR A 75 20.62 19.30 -24.73
N VAL A 76 19.91 18.25 -25.17
CA VAL A 76 18.53 18.36 -25.70
C VAL A 76 17.50 17.82 -24.71
N VAL A 77 17.95 17.32 -23.56
CA VAL A 77 17.11 16.80 -22.47
C VAL A 77 17.35 17.59 -21.19
N SER A 78 16.27 17.82 -20.46
CA SER A 78 16.30 18.44 -19.15
C SER A 78 15.48 17.59 -18.17
N VAL A 79 16.09 17.23 -17.05
CA VAL A 79 15.37 16.57 -15.95
C VAL A 79 14.71 17.66 -15.11
N VAL A 80 13.39 17.73 -15.11
CA VAL A 80 12.65 18.72 -14.31
C VAL A 80 12.09 18.11 -13.04
N THR A 81 11.90 18.97 -12.04
CA THR A 81 11.26 18.59 -10.78
C THR A 81 9.80 19.03 -10.81
N LEU A 82 8.92 18.13 -10.38
CA LEU A 82 7.49 18.36 -10.30
C LEU A 82 7.12 18.37 -8.81
N ASP A 83 6.73 19.53 -8.29
CA ASP A 83 6.26 19.60 -6.91
C ASP A 83 4.78 19.23 -6.87
N VAL A 84 4.50 18.10 -6.21
CA VAL A 84 3.15 17.56 -6.02
C VAL A 84 2.66 17.72 -4.58
N GLY A 85 3.48 18.29 -3.68
CA GLY A 85 3.10 18.63 -2.30
C GLY A 85 2.64 17.49 -1.40
N ALA A 86 2.58 16.24 -1.89
CA ALA A 86 2.06 15.07 -1.18
C ALA A 86 2.69 13.78 -1.72
N GLU A 87 2.58 12.71 -0.93
CA GLU A 87 2.89 11.36 -1.41
C GLU A 87 1.87 10.93 -2.48
N LEU A 88 2.35 10.29 -3.54
CA LEU A 88 1.51 9.85 -4.65
C LEU A 88 0.72 8.60 -4.25
N THR A 89 -0.59 8.65 -4.45
CA THR A 89 -1.47 7.48 -4.33
C THR A 89 -1.30 6.52 -5.50
N ALA A 90 -1.80 5.28 -5.37
CA ALA A 90 -1.81 4.32 -6.47
C ALA A 90 -2.53 4.89 -7.72
N ALA A 91 -3.62 5.63 -7.53
CA ALA A 91 -4.34 6.29 -8.63
C ALA A 91 -3.50 7.38 -9.30
N ALA A 92 -2.73 8.16 -8.53
CA ALA A 92 -1.81 9.15 -9.08
C ALA A 92 -0.66 8.50 -9.86
N LEU A 93 -0.12 7.37 -9.37
CA LEU A 93 0.90 6.58 -10.07
C LEU A 93 0.35 5.98 -11.37
N GLU A 94 -0.86 5.42 -11.35
CA GLU A 94 -1.52 4.90 -12.56
C GLU A 94 -1.75 6.00 -13.60
N TYR A 95 -2.17 7.19 -13.15
CA TYR A 95 -2.29 8.35 -14.02
C TYR A 95 -0.93 8.72 -14.66
N LEU A 96 0.17 8.71 -13.92
CA LEU A 96 1.52 8.94 -14.49
C LEU A 96 1.89 7.91 -15.55
N GLU A 97 1.54 6.64 -15.35
CA GLU A 97 1.78 5.58 -16.34
C GLU A 97 1.04 5.83 -17.66
N GLN A 98 -0.19 6.35 -17.59
CA GLN A 98 -0.98 6.71 -18.78
C GLN A 98 -0.41 7.91 -19.57
N LEU A 99 0.45 8.71 -18.93
CA LEU A 99 1.04 9.91 -19.53
C LEU A 99 2.36 9.68 -20.29
N LYS A 100 3.01 8.52 -20.14
CA LYS A 100 4.38 8.28 -20.67
C LYS A 100 4.54 8.58 -22.17
N GLU A 101 3.49 8.38 -22.95
CA GLU A 101 3.48 8.56 -24.42
C GLU A 101 2.70 9.82 -24.86
N GLN A 102 2.34 10.71 -23.94
CA GLN A 102 1.59 11.93 -24.26
C GLN A 102 2.52 13.11 -24.49
N GLU A 103 2.22 13.91 -25.51
CA GLU A 103 2.87 15.20 -25.70
C GLU A 103 2.42 16.18 -24.61
N MET A 104 3.40 16.87 -24.02
CA MET A 104 3.17 17.83 -22.93
C MET A 104 3.83 19.16 -23.23
N MET A 105 3.15 20.23 -22.84
CA MET A 105 3.73 21.57 -22.78
C MET A 105 4.40 21.75 -21.42
N LEU A 106 5.69 22.07 -21.45
CA LEU A 106 6.46 22.46 -20.28
C LEU A 106 6.36 23.98 -20.09
N THR A 107 5.93 24.39 -18.90
CA THR A 107 5.87 25.80 -18.48
C THR A 107 6.78 26.00 -17.28
N LEU A 108 7.69 26.97 -17.37
CA LEU A 108 8.58 27.34 -16.27
C LEU A 108 7.94 28.46 -15.43
N PRO A 109 7.86 28.32 -14.08
CA PRO A 109 7.24 29.34 -13.23
C PRO A 109 7.90 30.73 -13.31
N ASP A 110 9.19 30.79 -13.62
CA ASP A 110 9.98 32.01 -13.77
C ASP A 110 9.85 32.66 -15.17
N GLY A 111 9.14 32.02 -16.10
CA GLY A 111 8.99 32.47 -17.48
C GLY A 111 10.27 32.32 -18.33
N ALA A 112 11.27 31.58 -17.86
CA ALA A 112 12.49 31.33 -18.64
C ALA A 112 12.19 30.55 -19.92
N LYS A 113 13.07 30.71 -20.93
CA LYS A 113 12.94 30.01 -22.22
C LYS A 113 13.62 28.65 -22.25
N THR A 114 14.43 28.34 -21.24
CA THR A 114 15.23 27.11 -21.14
C THR A 114 15.11 26.57 -19.74
N ALA A 115 14.98 25.26 -19.60
CA ALA A 115 14.88 24.58 -18.32
C ALA A 115 16.20 23.84 -18.02
N PRO A 116 17.15 24.38 -17.25
CA PRO A 116 18.26 23.58 -16.75
C PRO A 116 17.78 22.35 -15.99
N SER A 117 18.55 21.25 -16.00
CA SER A 117 18.22 20.08 -15.17
C SER A 117 18.15 20.44 -13.69
N GLY A 118 17.06 20.05 -13.05
CA GLY A 118 16.68 20.42 -11.69
C GLY A 118 15.63 21.54 -11.61
N SER A 119 15.35 22.25 -12.71
CA SER A 119 14.32 23.30 -12.73
C SER A 119 12.95 22.76 -12.31
N ALA A 120 12.22 23.57 -11.53
CA ALA A 120 10.81 23.33 -11.29
C ALA A 120 10.03 23.60 -12.59
N ALA A 121 9.08 22.72 -12.91
CA ALA A 121 8.27 22.87 -14.10
C ALA A 121 6.80 22.50 -13.83
N ILE A 122 5.93 23.10 -14.63
CA ILE A 122 4.52 22.73 -14.75
C ILE A 122 4.36 21.99 -16.08
N LEU A 123 3.71 20.83 -16.07
CA LEU A 123 3.44 20.06 -17.28
C LEU A 123 1.95 20.09 -17.57
N THR A 124 1.61 20.43 -18.81
CA THR A 124 0.23 20.45 -19.31
C THR A 124 0.10 19.47 -20.46
N VAL A 125 -0.84 18.53 -20.36
CA VAL A 125 -1.09 17.54 -21.42
C VAL A 125 -1.69 18.26 -22.63
N MET A 126 -1.04 18.18 -23.79
CA MET A 126 -1.41 18.98 -24.96
C MET A 126 -2.82 18.68 -25.48
N LYS A 127 -3.22 17.40 -25.45
CA LYS A 127 -4.52 16.96 -26.00
C LYS A 127 -5.71 17.40 -25.15
N THR A 128 -5.57 17.37 -23.83
CA THR A 128 -6.65 17.63 -22.86
C THR A 128 -6.55 19.01 -22.22
N ASN A 129 -5.42 19.70 -22.40
CA ASN A 129 -5.05 20.91 -21.68
C ASN A 129 -5.08 20.72 -20.15
N GLU A 130 -4.90 19.49 -19.67
CA GLU A 130 -4.91 19.16 -18.26
C GLU A 130 -3.57 19.48 -17.60
N ASN A 131 -3.61 20.22 -16.49
CA ASN A 131 -2.43 20.48 -15.67
C ASN A 131 -2.12 19.25 -14.82
N MET A 132 -0.98 18.63 -15.09
CA MET A 132 -0.59 17.37 -14.48
C MET A 132 -0.38 17.50 -12.97
N GLN A 133 0.29 18.55 -12.49
CA GLN A 133 0.55 18.77 -11.05
C GLN A 133 -0.77 18.90 -10.29
N LYS A 134 -1.70 19.71 -10.82
CA LYS A 134 -3.04 19.87 -10.23
C LYS A 134 -3.77 18.53 -10.17
N LYS A 135 -3.69 17.72 -11.23
CA LYS A 135 -4.33 16.41 -11.28
C LYS A 135 -3.70 15.43 -10.30
N LEU A 136 -2.38 15.43 -10.16
CA LEU A 136 -1.66 14.59 -9.18
C LEU A 136 -2.02 14.97 -7.75
N VAL A 137 -2.11 16.27 -7.44
CA VAL A 137 -2.60 16.74 -6.14
C VAL A 137 -4.04 16.25 -5.91
N GLU A 138 -4.93 16.46 -6.88
CA GLU A 138 -6.33 16.00 -6.78
C GLU A 138 -6.45 14.49 -6.53
N LEU A 139 -5.67 13.67 -7.24
CA LEU A 139 -5.65 12.21 -7.09
C LEU A 139 -4.96 11.75 -5.79
N SER A 140 -4.10 12.58 -5.21
CA SER A 140 -3.35 12.26 -3.98
C SER A 140 -4.01 12.81 -2.72
N THR A 141 -4.91 13.79 -2.83
CA THR A 141 -5.69 14.30 -1.72
C THR A 141 -6.74 13.28 -1.29
N PRO A 142 -6.74 12.83 -0.02
CA PRO A 142 -7.77 11.93 0.50
C PRO A 142 -9.18 12.54 0.47
N ASP A 143 -10.21 11.70 0.38
CA ASP A 143 -11.58 12.20 0.16
C ASP A 143 -12.09 12.99 1.36
N TRP A 144 -11.74 12.63 2.60
CA TRP A 144 -12.10 13.42 3.78
C TRP A 144 -11.56 14.85 3.73
N LYS A 145 -10.35 15.07 3.20
CA LYS A 145 -9.80 16.43 3.05
C LYS A 145 -10.56 17.22 1.98
N LYS A 146 -10.94 16.56 0.88
CA LYS A 146 -11.80 17.17 -0.16
C LYS A 146 -13.19 17.52 0.37
N ILE A 147 -13.73 16.73 1.31
CA ILE A 147 -15.00 17.04 2.00
C ILE A 147 -14.83 18.26 2.90
N GLU A 148 -13.74 18.32 3.68
CA GLU A 148 -13.42 19.44 4.57
C GLU A 148 -13.24 20.76 3.80
N GLU A 149 -12.47 20.76 2.71
CA GLU A 149 -12.20 21.93 1.87
C GLU A 149 -13.47 22.56 1.28
N ARG A 150 -14.48 21.74 0.96
CA ARG A 150 -15.78 22.22 0.46
C ARG A 150 -16.79 22.53 1.57
N GLY A 151 -16.41 22.37 2.84
CA GLY A 151 -17.27 22.59 3.99
C GLY A 151 -18.39 21.56 4.16
N GLY A 152 -18.19 20.33 3.68
CA GLY A 152 -19.15 19.24 3.83
C GLY A 152 -18.98 18.46 5.13
N ASP A 153 -19.90 17.52 5.39
CA ASP A 153 -19.85 16.61 6.55
C ASP A 153 -19.75 15.14 6.09
N VAL A 154 -18.95 14.34 6.78
CA VAL A 154 -18.80 12.90 6.51
C VAL A 154 -20.09 12.12 6.71
N VAL A 155 -21.02 12.61 7.53
CA VAL A 155 -22.33 11.94 7.73
C VAL A 155 -23.21 12.01 6.49
N GLU A 156 -22.97 12.95 5.58
CA GLU A 156 -23.65 13.07 4.28
C GLU A 156 -23.08 12.10 3.24
N SER A 157 -21.94 11.47 3.53
CA SER A 157 -21.35 10.46 2.66
C SER A 157 -22.19 9.19 2.67
N GLN A 158 -22.08 8.42 1.59
CA GLN A 158 -22.87 7.19 1.40
C GLN A 158 -22.76 6.23 2.62
N CYS A 159 -23.88 5.60 2.95
CA CYS A 159 -23.94 4.48 3.88
C CYS A 159 -23.27 3.28 3.22
N LEU A 160 -22.25 2.71 3.88
CA LEU A 160 -21.49 1.57 3.36
C LEU A 160 -21.91 0.34 4.16
N MET A 161 -22.57 -0.61 3.53
CA MET A 161 -23.00 -1.85 4.16
C MET A 161 -21.91 -2.91 4.04
N TYR A 162 -21.95 -3.94 4.89
CA TYR A 162 -21.02 -5.06 4.81
C TYR A 162 -21.01 -5.73 3.43
N SER A 163 -22.17 -5.79 2.76
CA SER A 163 -22.31 -6.27 1.38
C SER A 163 -21.56 -5.46 0.33
N ASP A 164 -21.17 -4.22 0.64
CA ASP A 164 -20.39 -3.36 -0.27
C ASP A 164 -18.87 -3.65 -0.18
N MET A 165 -18.44 -4.48 0.78
CA MET A 165 -17.04 -4.82 1.00
C MET A 165 -16.70 -6.17 0.36
N GLU A 166 -15.75 -6.14 -0.56
CA GLU A 166 -15.15 -7.35 -1.11
C GLU A 166 -14.44 -8.14 0.00
N CYS A 167 -14.42 -9.47 -0.12
CA CYS A 167 -13.64 -10.33 0.77
C CYS A 167 -12.53 -11.01 -0.01
N LEU A 168 -11.35 -11.15 0.61
CA LEU A 168 -10.27 -11.95 0.01
C LEU A 168 -10.75 -13.36 -0.30
N GLN A 169 -10.27 -13.89 -1.43
CA GLN A 169 -10.61 -15.24 -1.85
C GLN A 169 -9.49 -16.20 -1.43
N LEU A 170 -9.87 -17.34 -0.84
CA LEU A 170 -8.90 -18.39 -0.50
C LEU A 170 -8.69 -19.34 -1.68
N PRO A 171 -7.47 -19.87 -1.88
CA PRO A 171 -7.19 -20.84 -2.92
C PRO A 171 -7.98 -22.14 -2.65
N SER A 172 -8.75 -22.61 -3.64
CA SER A 172 -9.58 -23.82 -3.49
C SER A 172 -8.78 -25.09 -3.22
N THR A 173 -7.53 -25.14 -3.67
CA THR A 173 -6.56 -26.22 -3.43
C THR A 173 -6.03 -26.27 -2.00
N GLY A 174 -6.42 -25.33 -1.14
CA GLY A 174 -5.86 -25.17 0.19
C GLY A 174 -4.44 -24.62 0.17
N GLY A 175 -3.73 -24.78 1.28
CA GLY A 175 -2.41 -24.20 1.51
C GLY A 175 -2.16 -23.92 2.99
N MET A 176 -1.10 -23.14 3.26
CA MET A 176 -0.90 -22.57 4.59
C MET A 176 -1.71 -21.27 4.70
N LEU A 177 -2.55 -21.19 5.73
CA LEU A 177 -3.32 -20.01 6.06
C LEU A 177 -2.78 -19.37 7.33
N GLN A 178 -2.83 -18.05 7.38
CA GLN A 178 -2.58 -17.30 8.60
C GLN A 178 -3.87 -17.22 9.41
N VAL A 179 -3.87 -17.80 10.61
CA VAL A 179 -4.98 -17.71 11.56
C VAL A 179 -4.91 -16.34 12.25
N LEU A 180 -6.02 -15.62 12.22
CA LEU A 180 -6.17 -14.26 12.71
C LEU A 180 -6.92 -14.19 14.05
N ASP A 181 -7.88 -15.09 14.25
CA ASP A 181 -8.62 -15.22 15.51
C ASP A 181 -9.13 -16.66 15.69
N VAL A 182 -9.07 -17.17 16.93
CA VAL A 182 -9.52 -18.52 17.33
C VAL A 182 -10.64 -18.49 18.36
N SER A 183 -11.31 -17.36 18.53
CA SER A 183 -12.33 -17.18 19.57
C SER A 183 -13.52 -18.14 19.39
N LEU A 184 -13.79 -18.56 18.15
CA LEU A 184 -14.83 -19.52 17.78
C LEU A 184 -14.33 -20.96 17.61
N LEU A 185 -13.09 -21.28 18.00
CA LEU A 185 -12.51 -22.60 17.78
C LEU A 185 -13.30 -23.71 18.49
N ALA A 186 -13.95 -23.41 19.63
CA ALA A 186 -14.80 -24.37 20.33
C ALA A 186 -16.02 -24.80 19.49
N ASP A 187 -16.47 -23.94 18.58
CA ASP A 187 -17.58 -24.19 17.65
C ASP A 187 -17.10 -24.81 16.33
N GLY A 188 -15.79 -25.08 16.20
CA GLY A 188 -15.17 -25.60 14.98
C GLY A 188 -14.85 -24.55 13.93
N SER A 189 -14.84 -23.27 14.31
CA SER A 189 -14.55 -22.19 13.38
C SER A 189 -13.34 -21.33 13.77
N VAL A 190 -12.64 -20.80 12.78
CA VAL A 190 -11.54 -19.83 12.97
C VAL A 190 -11.63 -18.73 11.91
N SER A 191 -11.06 -17.57 12.22
CA SER A 191 -10.86 -16.51 11.23
C SER A 191 -9.45 -16.59 10.67
N ALA A 192 -9.30 -16.57 9.35
CA ALA A 192 -8.00 -16.71 8.71
C ALA A 192 -7.93 -15.99 7.36
N CYS A 193 -6.71 -15.76 6.88
CA CYS A 193 -6.44 -15.25 5.54
C CYS A 193 -5.29 -16.03 4.89
N GLN A 194 -5.05 -15.80 3.61
CA GLN A 194 -3.88 -16.36 2.94
C GLN A 194 -2.60 -15.73 3.50
N GLU A 195 -1.58 -16.56 3.77
CA GLU A 195 -0.30 -16.12 4.29
C GLU A 195 0.51 -15.32 3.24
N GLY A 196 1.25 -14.31 3.69
CA GLY A 196 2.24 -13.58 2.88
C GLY A 196 1.68 -12.59 1.87
N LEU A 197 0.42 -12.16 2.00
CA LEU A 197 -0.18 -11.19 1.09
C LEU A 197 0.35 -9.77 1.32
N ALA A 198 0.84 -9.12 0.25
CA ALA A 198 1.18 -7.70 0.25
C ALA A 198 0.00 -6.81 0.69
N HIS A 199 -1.23 -7.23 0.36
CA HIS A 199 -2.46 -6.56 0.80
C HIS A 199 -2.61 -6.55 2.32
N ALA A 200 -2.29 -7.64 3.03
CA ALA A 200 -2.36 -7.68 4.48
C ALA A 200 -1.37 -6.69 5.11
N GLN A 201 -0.15 -6.60 4.55
CA GLN A 201 0.82 -5.60 4.98
C GLN A 201 0.28 -4.19 4.74
N TYR A 202 -0.31 -3.91 3.57
CA TYR A 202 -0.90 -2.60 3.26
C TYR A 202 -2.00 -2.20 4.25
N VAL A 203 -2.95 -3.11 4.52
CA VAL A 203 -4.07 -2.89 5.45
C VAL A 203 -3.58 -2.57 6.86
N PHE A 204 -2.64 -3.35 7.40
CA PHE A 204 -2.16 -3.16 8.78
C PHE A 204 -1.12 -2.06 8.95
N THR A 205 -0.64 -1.44 7.87
CA THR A 205 0.35 -0.35 7.92
C THR A 205 -0.20 0.93 7.32
N HIS A 206 -0.22 1.05 6.00
CA HIS A 206 -0.60 2.26 5.29
C HIS A 206 -2.07 2.64 5.54
N LEU A 207 -3.00 1.70 5.34
CA LEU A 207 -4.42 1.97 5.56
C LEU A 207 -4.71 2.31 7.03
N ALA A 208 -4.07 1.60 7.97
CA ALA A 208 -4.17 1.91 9.40
C ALA A 208 -3.67 3.33 9.73
N SER A 209 -2.60 3.80 9.07
CA SER A 209 -2.09 5.17 9.21
C SER A 209 -3.08 6.20 8.65
N MET A 210 -3.61 5.97 7.45
CA MET A 210 -4.62 6.86 6.84
C MET A 210 -5.89 6.95 7.70
N MET A 211 -6.41 5.82 8.18
CA MET A 211 -7.56 5.81 9.09
C MET A 211 -7.25 6.55 10.39
N ALA A 212 -6.04 6.45 10.92
CA ALA A 212 -5.65 7.19 12.11
C ALA A 212 -5.58 8.70 11.88
N GLU A 213 -5.07 9.16 10.74
CA GLU A 213 -5.10 10.57 10.36
C GLU A 213 -6.55 11.07 10.26
N TYR A 214 -7.39 10.36 9.51
CA TYR A 214 -8.80 10.69 9.34
C TYR A 214 -9.56 10.70 10.67
N CYS A 215 -9.51 9.62 11.46
CA CYS A 215 -10.27 9.48 12.70
C CYS A 215 -9.83 10.44 13.82
N ASN A 216 -8.66 11.08 13.67
CA ASN A 216 -8.18 12.11 14.59
C ASN A 216 -8.30 13.54 14.00
N SER A 217 -8.72 13.69 12.75
CA SER A 217 -8.98 14.99 12.12
C SER A 217 -10.23 15.67 12.68
N GLU A 218 -10.37 16.98 12.48
CA GLU A 218 -11.55 17.72 12.92
C GLU A 218 -12.84 17.18 12.30
N LEU A 219 -12.80 16.82 11.02
CA LEU A 219 -13.92 16.25 10.28
C LEU A 219 -14.25 14.81 10.73
N GLY A 220 -13.23 13.96 10.88
CA GLY A 220 -13.41 12.52 11.11
C GLY A 220 -13.46 12.07 12.56
N ARG A 221 -13.19 12.95 13.55
CA ARG A 221 -13.10 12.57 14.97
C ARG A 221 -14.42 12.38 15.70
N GLN A 222 -15.54 12.78 15.10
CA GLN A 222 -16.84 12.71 15.76
C GLN A 222 -17.33 11.26 15.88
N PRO A 223 -17.84 10.83 17.05
CA PRO A 223 -18.51 9.56 17.18
C PRO A 223 -19.63 9.38 16.16
N TYR A 224 -19.74 8.17 15.61
CA TYR A 224 -20.79 7.81 14.66
C TYR A 224 -21.40 6.48 15.08
N LEU A 225 -22.72 6.45 15.29
CA LEU A 225 -23.47 5.22 15.57
C LEU A 225 -23.99 4.63 14.24
N PRO A 226 -23.40 3.54 13.72
CA PRO A 226 -23.81 2.95 12.45
C PRO A 226 -25.11 2.16 12.60
N LYS A 227 -25.75 1.85 11.46
CA LYS A 227 -26.85 0.88 11.39
C LYS A 227 -26.32 -0.54 11.50
N VAL A 228 -27.21 -1.49 11.79
CA VAL A 228 -26.90 -2.94 11.70
C VAL A 228 -26.35 -3.24 10.32
N GLU A 229 -25.23 -3.96 10.29
CA GLU A 229 -24.43 -4.29 9.10
C GLU A 229 -23.77 -3.12 8.38
N GLU A 230 -23.82 -1.90 8.94
CA GLU A 230 -23.07 -0.77 8.38
C GLU A 230 -21.59 -0.86 8.78
N LEU A 231 -20.72 -0.60 7.81
CA LEU A 231 -19.28 -0.51 7.98
C LEU A 231 -18.91 0.77 8.73
N CYS A 232 -17.98 0.62 9.66
CA CYS A 232 -17.47 1.70 10.48
C CYS A 232 -15.98 1.52 10.74
N ILE A 233 -15.32 2.58 11.23
CA ILE A 233 -13.96 2.46 11.76
C ILE A 233 -14.08 2.44 13.28
N ALA A 234 -13.48 1.43 13.91
CA ALA A 234 -13.54 1.26 15.35
C ALA A 234 -12.14 1.33 15.97
N LYS A 235 -12.01 2.05 17.09
CA LYS A 235 -10.79 2.03 17.89
C LYS A 235 -10.79 0.81 18.78
N CYS A 236 -9.77 -0.02 18.67
CA CYS A 236 -9.59 -1.19 19.52
C CYS A 236 -8.94 -0.77 20.85
N PRO A 237 -9.63 -0.83 22.01
CA PRO A 237 -9.09 -0.33 23.27
C PRO A 237 -7.75 -0.96 23.70
N PRO A 238 -7.53 -2.28 23.56
CA PRO A 238 -6.26 -2.92 23.95
C PRO A 238 -5.00 -2.33 23.31
N ASN A 239 -5.07 -1.84 22.07
CA ASN A 239 -3.91 -1.33 21.34
C ASN A 239 -4.07 0.13 20.86
N SER A 240 -5.22 0.75 21.12
CA SER A 240 -5.58 2.12 20.72
C SER A 240 -5.42 2.41 19.22
N LYS A 241 -5.43 1.39 18.37
CA LYS A 241 -5.37 1.52 16.91
C LYS A 241 -6.78 1.50 16.30
N TRP A 242 -6.90 2.09 15.12
CA TRP A 242 -8.12 2.13 14.33
C TRP A 242 -8.15 0.98 13.34
N PHE A 243 -9.31 0.33 13.22
CA PHE A 243 -9.52 -0.81 12.35
C PHE A 243 -10.85 -0.67 11.62
N ARG A 244 -10.94 -1.31 10.45
CA ARG A 244 -12.22 -1.48 9.76
C ARG A 244 -13.08 -2.48 10.54
N ALA A 245 -14.35 -2.17 10.65
CA ALA A 245 -15.32 -3.00 11.35
C ALA A 245 -16.68 -2.93 10.66
N VAL A 246 -17.53 -3.90 10.99
CA VAL A 246 -18.97 -3.85 10.74
C VAL A 246 -19.70 -3.80 12.08
N PHE A 247 -20.69 -2.93 12.16
CA PHE A 247 -21.56 -2.83 13.32
C PHE A 247 -22.59 -3.96 13.35
N LEU A 248 -22.73 -4.64 14.48
CA LEU A 248 -23.67 -5.75 14.64
C LEU A 248 -24.89 -5.31 15.44
N GLU A 249 -24.68 -4.78 16.64
CA GLU A 249 -25.77 -4.29 17.49
C GLU A 249 -25.28 -3.33 18.57
N GLN A 250 -26.22 -2.52 19.07
CA GLN A 250 -26.03 -1.73 20.29
C GLN A 250 -26.44 -2.59 21.49
N LEU A 251 -25.55 -2.69 22.48
CA LEU A 251 -25.81 -3.42 23.71
C LEU A 251 -26.66 -2.57 24.65
N ASP A 252 -27.40 -3.22 25.55
CA ASP A 252 -28.28 -2.58 26.54
C ASP A 252 -29.46 -1.80 25.94
N GLY A 253 -29.80 -2.04 24.67
CA GLY A 253 -30.92 -1.43 23.97
C GLY A 253 -30.63 -0.03 23.41
N PRO A 254 -31.67 0.66 22.90
CA PRO A 254 -31.51 2.00 22.33
C PRO A 254 -30.87 2.99 23.31
N GLY A 255 -29.77 3.61 22.90
CA GLY A 255 -29.02 4.56 23.72
C GLY A 255 -27.98 3.93 24.65
N GLY A 256 -27.77 2.61 24.60
CA GLY A 256 -26.71 1.95 25.32
C GLY A 256 -25.31 2.41 24.90
N GLY A 257 -24.38 2.49 25.84
CA GLY A 257 -23.05 3.07 25.60
C GLY A 257 -22.07 2.15 24.88
N LYS A 258 -22.46 0.92 24.53
CA LYS A 258 -21.57 -0.09 23.94
C LYS A 258 -22.15 -0.69 22.67
N ALA A 259 -21.28 -1.06 21.76
CA ALA A 259 -21.58 -1.73 20.52
C ALA A 259 -20.85 -3.07 20.43
N ARG A 260 -21.53 -4.08 19.90
CA ARG A 260 -20.89 -5.30 19.41
C ARG A 260 -20.58 -5.09 17.92
N ILE A 261 -19.33 -5.37 17.56
CA ILE A 261 -18.78 -5.17 16.21
C ILE A 261 -17.96 -6.38 15.79
N LEU A 262 -17.77 -6.56 14.48
CA LEU A 262 -16.81 -7.50 13.91
C LEU A 262 -15.70 -6.71 13.21
N TYR A 263 -14.45 -6.92 13.60
CA TYR A 263 -13.29 -6.36 12.91
C TYR A 263 -13.02 -7.17 11.64
N VAL A 264 -13.34 -6.61 10.48
CA VAL A 264 -13.36 -7.35 9.20
C VAL A 264 -11.99 -7.84 8.73
N ASP A 265 -10.91 -7.25 9.24
CA ASP A 265 -9.54 -7.61 8.87
C ASP A 265 -8.88 -8.63 9.81
N THR A 266 -9.50 -8.91 10.95
CA THR A 266 -9.01 -9.93 11.90
C THR A 266 -10.03 -11.03 12.17
N GLY A 267 -11.31 -10.78 11.86
CA GLY A 267 -12.43 -11.64 12.20
C GLY A 267 -12.73 -11.68 13.70
N TYR A 268 -12.16 -10.75 14.48
CA TYR A 268 -12.38 -10.66 15.92
C TYR A 268 -13.72 -9.98 16.23
N LEU A 269 -14.53 -10.60 17.09
CA LEU A 269 -15.74 -10.01 17.63
C LEU A 269 -15.41 -9.17 18.86
N GLY A 270 -15.62 -7.86 18.75
CA GLY A 270 -15.32 -6.89 19.79
C GLY A 270 -16.57 -6.30 20.43
N VAL A 271 -16.45 -5.93 21.70
CA VAL A 271 -17.38 -4.99 22.36
C VAL A 271 -16.62 -3.71 22.65
N VAL A 272 -17.05 -2.61 22.05
CA VAL A 272 -16.42 -1.30 22.21
C VAL A 272 -17.44 -0.26 22.63
N PRO A 273 -17.02 0.80 23.35
CA PRO A 273 -17.88 1.96 23.55
C PRO A 273 -18.27 2.63 22.23
N VAL A 274 -19.50 3.13 22.12
CA VAL A 274 -20.01 3.77 20.89
C VAL A 274 -19.20 5.02 20.51
N GLU A 275 -18.60 5.70 21.48
CA GLU A 275 -17.73 6.85 21.26
C GLU A 275 -16.41 6.51 20.56
N LEU A 276 -16.09 5.23 20.37
CA LEU A 276 -14.92 4.75 19.64
C LEU A 276 -15.24 4.34 18.19
N LEU A 277 -16.47 4.56 17.73
CA LEU A 277 -16.89 4.31 16.36
C LEU A 277 -16.82 5.59 15.53
N ARG A 278 -16.37 5.50 14.28
CA ARG A 278 -16.29 6.58 13.31
C ARG A 278 -16.96 6.19 12.00
N LYS A 279 -17.44 7.20 11.28
CA LYS A 279 -18.05 7.03 9.96
C LYS A 279 -17.00 6.51 8.98
N MET A 280 -17.27 5.37 8.35
CA MET A 280 -16.45 4.83 7.25
C MET A 280 -16.69 5.65 5.98
N LEU A 281 -15.61 6.02 5.29
CA LEU A 281 -15.65 6.62 3.96
C LEU A 281 -15.31 5.60 2.85
N PRO A 282 -15.77 5.81 1.61
CA PRO A 282 -15.58 4.85 0.52
C PRO A 282 -14.12 4.52 0.22
N GLU A 283 -13.20 5.46 0.42
CA GLU A 283 -11.76 5.29 0.20
C GLU A 283 -11.11 4.22 1.09
N PHE A 284 -11.75 3.85 2.21
CA PHE A 284 -11.28 2.79 3.10
C PHE A 284 -11.87 1.39 2.76
N VAL A 285 -12.71 1.31 1.73
CA VAL A 285 -13.44 0.08 1.33
C VAL A 285 -13.18 -0.28 -0.13
N LYS A 286 -13.33 0.67 -1.06
CA LYS A 286 -13.25 0.41 -2.50
C LYS A 286 -11.87 -0.11 -2.91
N GLY A 287 -11.82 -1.27 -3.56
CA GLY A 287 -10.56 -1.92 -3.96
C GLY A 287 -9.72 -2.45 -2.80
N LEU A 288 -10.27 -2.49 -1.58
CA LEU A 288 -9.59 -2.94 -0.38
C LEU A 288 -10.40 -4.07 0.26
N PRO A 289 -10.25 -5.33 -0.20
CA PRO A 289 -11.01 -6.44 0.36
C PRO A 289 -10.72 -6.66 1.85
N ALA A 290 -11.72 -7.13 2.61
CA ALA A 290 -11.56 -7.62 3.96
C ALA A 290 -10.55 -8.76 4.00
N LEU A 291 -9.66 -8.75 5.00
CA LEU A 291 -8.66 -9.81 5.11
C LEU A 291 -9.24 -11.11 5.65
N ALA A 292 -10.09 -11.04 6.68
CA ALA A 292 -10.51 -12.23 7.42
C ALA A 292 -11.62 -12.98 6.68
N CYS A 293 -11.37 -14.27 6.45
CA CYS A 293 -12.39 -15.22 6.06
C CYS A 293 -12.81 -16.04 7.29
N HIS A 294 -14.11 -16.30 7.42
CA HIS A 294 -14.65 -17.25 8.38
C HIS A 294 -14.51 -18.68 7.84
N LEU A 295 -13.81 -19.53 8.58
CA LEU A 295 -13.57 -20.92 8.20
C LEU A 295 -14.31 -21.87 9.12
N GLU A 296 -15.18 -22.71 8.57
CA GLU A 296 -15.74 -23.89 9.23
C GLU A 296 -14.82 -25.08 8.97
N ILE A 297 -14.28 -25.67 10.03
CA ILE A 297 -13.36 -26.80 9.92
C ILE A 297 -14.18 -28.08 9.76
N LYS A 298 -14.05 -28.74 8.61
CA LYS A 298 -14.74 -29.99 8.34
C LYS A 298 -14.27 -31.08 9.29
N ASP A 299 -15.20 -31.94 9.70
CA ASP A 299 -14.99 -33.05 10.62
C ASP A 299 -14.51 -32.62 12.02
N PHE A 300 -14.71 -31.35 12.38
CA PHE A 300 -14.44 -30.86 13.72
C PHE A 300 -15.37 -31.53 14.74
N PRO A 301 -14.88 -31.93 15.93
CA PRO A 301 -15.71 -32.59 16.93
C PRO A 301 -16.87 -31.70 17.38
N SER A 302 -18.09 -32.23 17.41
CA SER A 302 -19.29 -31.49 17.86
C SER A 302 -19.30 -31.14 19.35
N ARG A 303 -18.46 -31.82 20.15
CA ARG A 303 -18.24 -31.57 21.59
C ARG A 303 -16.76 -31.72 21.91
N PRO A 304 -15.91 -30.76 21.50
CA PRO A 304 -14.48 -30.86 21.71
C PRO A 304 -14.15 -30.76 23.20
N THR A 305 -13.24 -31.60 23.69
CA THR A 305 -12.77 -31.50 25.08
C THR A 305 -11.73 -30.38 25.22
N PRO A 306 -11.47 -29.86 26.43
CA PRO A 306 -10.42 -28.88 26.65
C PRO A 306 -9.04 -29.33 26.16
N ASP A 307 -8.72 -30.63 26.28
CA ASP A 307 -7.47 -31.22 25.78
C ASP A 307 -7.39 -31.17 24.25
N MET A 308 -8.49 -31.49 23.55
CA MET A 308 -8.55 -31.39 22.09
C MET A 308 -8.35 -29.95 21.62
N LEU A 309 -8.97 -28.98 22.28
CA LEU A 309 -8.80 -27.56 21.96
C LEU A 309 -7.38 -27.07 22.27
N ALA A 310 -6.74 -27.58 23.32
CA ALA A 310 -5.34 -27.28 23.63
C ALA A 310 -4.40 -27.83 22.54
N LYS A 311 -4.60 -29.08 22.11
CA LYS A 311 -3.88 -29.70 20.99
C LYS A 311 -4.08 -28.94 19.68
N ALA A 312 -5.31 -28.51 19.40
CA ALA A 312 -5.62 -27.67 18.24
C ALA A 312 -4.82 -26.36 18.25
N ARG A 313 -4.83 -25.63 19.37
CA ARG A 313 -4.07 -24.39 19.55
C ARG A 313 -2.55 -24.63 19.43
N GLN A 314 -2.04 -25.70 20.01
CA GLN A 314 -0.64 -26.08 19.91
C GLN A 314 -0.24 -26.40 18.46
N HIS A 315 -1.05 -27.20 17.75
CA HIS A 315 -0.81 -27.56 16.35
C HIS A 315 -0.79 -26.33 15.45
N MET A 316 -1.75 -25.42 15.64
CA MET A 316 -1.81 -24.15 14.92
C MET A 316 -0.79 -23.11 15.39
N ARG A 317 0.02 -23.41 16.41
CA ARG A 317 1.01 -22.50 17.01
C ARG A 317 0.39 -21.15 17.42
N VAL A 318 -0.79 -21.21 18.03
CA VAL A 318 -1.55 -20.02 18.42
C VAL A 318 -0.79 -19.25 19.50
N ASP A 319 -0.60 -17.95 19.29
CA ASP A 319 0.01 -17.02 20.24
C ASP A 319 -1.01 -16.45 21.24
N GLU A 320 -0.54 -15.61 22.16
CA GLU A 320 -1.37 -14.97 23.19
C GLU A 320 -2.45 -14.04 22.61
N GLN A 321 -2.31 -13.62 21.35
CA GLN A 321 -3.25 -12.76 20.65
C GLN A 321 -4.25 -13.57 19.81
N GLY A 322 -4.20 -14.90 19.89
CA GLY A 322 -5.08 -15.78 19.12
C GLY A 322 -4.65 -15.97 17.66
N ARG A 323 -3.43 -15.56 17.29
CA ARG A 323 -2.90 -15.66 15.93
C ARG A 323 -2.04 -16.90 15.76
N GLY A 324 -2.07 -17.51 14.58
CA GLY A 324 -1.34 -18.76 14.32
C GLY A 324 -1.28 -19.10 12.84
N GLN A 325 -1.10 -20.38 12.55
CA GLN A 325 -1.03 -20.94 11.20
C GLN A 325 -1.90 -22.19 11.10
N LEU A 326 -2.59 -22.37 9.98
CA LEU A 326 -3.42 -23.55 9.73
C LEU A 326 -3.13 -24.09 8.33
N ARG A 327 -2.66 -25.34 8.26
CA ARG A 327 -2.56 -26.06 6.99
C ARG A 327 -3.92 -26.64 6.64
N VAL A 328 -4.41 -26.29 5.45
CA VAL A 328 -5.64 -26.84 4.88
C VAL A 328 -5.34 -27.51 3.54
N THR A 329 -6.07 -28.56 3.23
CA THR A 329 -5.92 -29.35 1.99
C THR A 329 -6.95 -29.01 0.93
N LYS A 330 -8.02 -28.32 1.34
CA LYS A 330 -9.09 -27.85 0.45
C LYS A 330 -9.86 -26.71 1.11
N CYS A 331 -10.22 -25.70 0.31
CA CYS A 331 -11.15 -24.65 0.70
C CYS A 331 -12.37 -24.71 -0.22
N THR A 332 -13.55 -24.87 0.35
CA THR A 332 -14.83 -24.85 -0.37
C THR A 332 -15.57 -23.58 0.02
N LYS A 333 -15.73 -22.65 -0.92
CA LYS A 333 -16.47 -21.41 -0.68
C LYS A 333 -17.94 -21.74 -0.41
N LEU A 334 -18.47 -21.23 0.70
CA LEU A 334 -19.88 -21.32 1.06
C LEU A 334 -20.60 -20.02 0.68
N ASP A 335 -19.98 -18.89 1.01
CA ASP A 335 -20.42 -17.54 0.67
C ASP A 335 -19.20 -16.60 0.57
N ASP A 336 -19.40 -15.32 0.26
CA ASP A 336 -18.34 -14.33 0.31
C ASP A 336 -17.74 -14.22 1.72
N GLY A 337 -16.42 -14.43 1.81
CA GLY A 337 -15.70 -14.46 3.09
C GLY A 337 -15.96 -15.70 3.95
N MET A 338 -16.77 -16.68 3.52
CA MET A 338 -17.10 -17.88 4.31
C MET A 338 -16.73 -19.17 3.57
N TYR A 339 -16.01 -20.07 4.25
CA TYR A 339 -15.49 -21.29 3.67
C TYR A 339 -15.64 -22.50 4.59
N SER A 340 -15.92 -23.66 4.02
CA SER A 340 -15.67 -24.95 4.66
C SER A 340 -14.28 -25.45 4.25
N VAL A 341 -13.44 -25.84 5.22
CA VAL A 341 -12.04 -26.22 4.98
C VAL A 341 -11.71 -27.62 5.49
N GLU A 342 -10.86 -28.34 4.74
CA GLU A 342 -10.36 -29.66 5.15
C GLU A 342 -8.98 -29.55 5.81
N ALA A 343 -8.93 -29.62 7.14
CA ALA A 343 -7.70 -29.51 7.94
C ALA A 343 -7.34 -30.86 8.61
N LYS A 344 -6.99 -31.86 7.79
CA LYS A 344 -6.79 -33.25 8.27
C LYS A 344 -5.72 -33.38 9.36
N GLU A 345 -4.60 -32.69 9.19
CA GLU A 345 -3.49 -32.69 10.16
C GLU A 345 -3.93 -32.12 11.53
N LEU A 346 -4.77 -31.08 11.51
CA LEU A 346 -5.34 -30.51 12.73
C LEU A 346 -6.24 -31.52 13.44
N ILE A 347 -7.17 -32.17 12.71
CA ILE A 347 -8.08 -33.16 13.29
C ILE A 347 -7.30 -34.36 13.85
N GLN A 348 -6.29 -34.87 13.14
CA GLN A 348 -5.41 -35.92 13.64
C GLN A 348 -4.70 -35.52 14.94
N ALA A 349 -4.13 -34.32 14.98
CA ALA A 349 -3.47 -33.79 16.18
C ALA A 349 -4.43 -33.66 17.37
N MET A 350 -5.67 -33.23 17.13
CA MET A 350 -6.71 -33.15 18.18
C MET A 350 -7.09 -34.51 18.74
N MET A 351 -7.20 -35.53 17.87
CA MET A 351 -7.60 -36.89 18.25
C MET A 351 -6.44 -37.71 18.86
N GLY A 352 -5.19 -37.24 18.73
CA GLY A 352 -4.02 -37.99 19.16
C GLY A 352 -3.73 -39.20 18.27
N TRP A 353 -4.05 -39.10 16.98
CA TRP A 353 -3.65 -40.09 15.98
C TRP A 353 -2.22 -39.78 15.56
N GLU A 354 -1.31 -40.76 15.76
CA GLU A 354 0.09 -40.67 15.31
C GLU A 354 0.23 -40.76 13.78
#